data_AF-A0A1R2C4N2-F1
#
_entry.id   AF-A0A1R2C4N2-F1
#
_cell.length_a   1.000
_cell.length_b   1.000
_cell.length_c   1.000
_cell.angle_alpha   90.00
_cell.angle_beta   90.00
_cell.angle_gamma   90.00
#
_symmetry.space_group_name_H-M   'P 1'
#
loop_
_entity.id
_entity.type
_entity.pdbx_description
1 polymer ?
#
loop_
_entity_poly.entity_id
_entity_poly.type
_entity_poly.pdbx_seq_one_letter_code
_entity_poly.pdbx_strand_id
1 'polypeptide(L)'
;MGNCATTKCKGNRIKDYLLISSERLNYLQRKDENSLLIFKEELEELLRSSKIHQAIVKSRHIMDLENEILLIEAMKGLIKNLLYQINNSNEALSTGISREDLISLIFASEKIHIEELEKFKKECSEKFNSSFVVNAIENSKKEVNSSVLKFTVDRNVIDDDVNVWMKKFADSKGIDL
;
A
#
# COMPACT_ATOMS: atom_id res chain seq x y z
N MET A 1 28.03 -38.35 -4.99
CA MET A 1 27.27 -37.76 -6.11
C MET A 1 25.79 -37.89 -5.77
N GLY A 2 24.94 -36.88 -5.63
CA GLY A 2 25.07 -35.43 -5.56
C GLY A 2 23.74 -34.90 -5.00
N ASN A 3 23.76 -34.27 -3.83
CA ASN A 3 22.61 -33.57 -3.25
C ASN A 3 22.63 -32.13 -3.77
N CYS A 4 21.97 -31.86 -4.90
CA CYS A 4 21.99 -30.51 -5.49
C CYS A 4 20.66 -30.05 -6.12
N ALA A 5 19.51 -30.58 -5.67
CA ALA A 5 18.21 -30.27 -6.28
C ALA A 5 17.19 -29.56 -5.36
N THR A 6 17.32 -29.62 -4.03
CA THR A 6 16.25 -29.15 -3.12
C THR A 6 16.31 -27.66 -2.76
N THR A 7 17.46 -27.01 -2.92
CA THR A 7 17.63 -25.60 -2.51
C THR A 7 17.16 -24.59 -3.58
N LYS A 8 17.17 -24.98 -4.87
CA LYS A 8 16.76 -24.11 -5.99
C LYS A 8 15.25 -23.80 -6.02
N CYS A 9 14.40 -24.67 -5.46
CA CYS A 9 12.94 -24.49 -5.47
C CYS A 9 12.40 -23.51 -4.42
N LYS A 10 13.15 -23.18 -3.36
CA LYS A 10 12.67 -22.27 -2.30
C LYS A 10 12.89 -20.79 -2.61
N GLY A 11 13.92 -20.46 -3.42
CA GLY A 11 14.18 -19.07 -3.86
C GLY A 11 13.11 -18.48 -4.77
N ASN A 12 12.30 -19.33 -5.42
CA ASN A 12 11.27 -18.89 -6.38
C ASN A 12 9.97 -18.41 -5.71
N ARG A 13 9.64 -18.86 -4.50
CA ARG A 13 8.31 -18.58 -3.90
C ARG A 13 8.10 -17.12 -3.54
N ILE A 14 9.11 -16.45 -2.96
CA ILE A 14 9.04 -15.01 -2.66
C ILE A 14 8.79 -14.22 -3.96
N LYS A 15 9.54 -14.54 -5.02
CA LYS A 15 9.37 -13.89 -6.33
C LYS A 15 7.97 -14.13 -6.91
N ASP A 16 7.47 -15.36 -6.83
CA ASP A 16 6.14 -15.72 -7.33
C ASP A 16 5.05 -14.96 -6.55
N TYR A 17 5.14 -14.91 -5.21
CA TYR A 17 4.18 -14.14 -4.40
C TYR A 17 4.26 -12.64 -4.65
N LEU A 18 5.45 -12.07 -4.90
CA LEU A 18 5.60 -10.68 -5.29
C LEU A 18 4.92 -10.37 -6.63
N LEU A 19 5.08 -11.25 -7.63
CA LEU A 19 4.43 -11.11 -8.94
C LEU A 19 2.90 -11.16 -8.81
N ILE A 20 2.36 -12.15 -8.10
CA ILE A 20 0.90 -12.27 -7.93
C ILE A 20 0.36 -11.11 -7.06
N SER A 21 1.10 -10.69 -6.03
CA SER A 21 0.73 -9.50 -5.23
C SER A 21 0.66 -8.25 -6.08
N SER A 22 1.59 -8.04 -7.02
CA SER A 22 1.55 -6.91 -7.95
C SER A 22 0.27 -6.89 -8.78
N GLU A 23 -0.13 -8.05 -9.33
CA GLU A 23 -1.38 -8.15 -10.10
C GLU A 23 -2.62 -7.94 -9.24
N ARG A 24 -2.61 -8.47 -8.01
CA ARG A 24 -3.70 -8.26 -7.06
C ARG A 24 -3.85 -6.79 -6.69
N LEU A 25 -2.75 -6.11 -6.41
CA LEU A 25 -2.71 -4.67 -6.12
C LEU A 25 -3.17 -3.84 -7.32
N ASN A 26 -2.80 -4.22 -8.56
CA ASN A 26 -3.33 -3.58 -9.78
C ASN A 26 -4.86 -3.70 -9.85
N TYR A 27 -5.41 -4.86 -9.52
CA TYR A 27 -6.84 -5.08 -9.51
C TYR A 27 -7.55 -4.26 -8.43
N LEU A 28 -7.03 -4.24 -7.19
CA LEU A 28 -7.56 -3.42 -6.10
C LEU A 28 -7.54 -1.93 -6.49
N GLN A 29 -6.39 -1.42 -6.95
CA GLN A 29 -6.26 -0.03 -7.34
C GLN A 29 -7.32 0.39 -8.37
N ARG A 30 -7.52 -0.40 -9.44
CA ARG A 30 -8.54 -0.09 -10.45
C ARG A 30 -9.96 -0.12 -9.88
N LYS A 31 -10.25 -1.06 -8.97
CA LYS A 31 -11.54 -1.12 -8.30
C LYS A 31 -11.77 0.14 -7.47
N ASP A 32 -10.77 0.55 -6.70
CA ASP A 32 -10.85 1.71 -5.81
C ASP A 32 -10.90 3.03 -6.61
N GLU A 33 -10.16 3.14 -7.71
CA GLU A 33 -10.25 4.27 -8.65
C GLU A 33 -11.66 4.42 -9.25
N ASN A 34 -12.31 3.31 -9.59
CA ASN A 34 -13.70 3.35 -10.08
C ASN A 34 -14.67 3.79 -8.97
N SER A 35 -14.50 3.28 -7.74
CA SER A 35 -15.31 3.71 -6.59
C SER A 35 -15.09 5.19 -6.27
N LEU A 36 -13.84 5.68 -6.38
CA LEU A 36 -13.48 7.07 -6.16
C LEU A 36 -14.22 8.03 -7.11
N LEU A 37 -14.37 7.64 -8.39
CA LEU A 37 -15.13 8.43 -9.36
C LEU A 37 -16.60 8.56 -8.94
N ILE A 38 -17.23 7.43 -8.59
CA ILE A 38 -18.62 7.39 -8.15
C ILE A 38 -18.81 8.24 -6.87
N PHE A 39 -17.92 8.12 -5.89
CA PHE A 39 -18.01 8.90 -4.66
C PHE A 39 -17.82 10.39 -4.87
N LYS A 40 -16.99 10.81 -5.83
CA LYS A 40 -16.84 12.22 -6.21
C LYS A 40 -18.12 12.76 -6.88
N GLU A 41 -18.79 11.96 -7.69
CA GLU A 41 -20.09 12.33 -8.26
C GLU A 41 -21.15 12.49 -7.15
N GLU A 42 -21.24 11.53 -6.24
CA GLU A 42 -22.14 11.61 -5.07
C GLU A 42 -21.85 12.84 -4.20
N LEU A 43 -20.56 13.15 -3.96
CA LEU A 43 -20.17 14.34 -3.22
C LEU A 43 -20.63 15.62 -3.92
N GLU A 44 -20.48 15.69 -5.24
CA GLU A 44 -20.95 16.82 -6.03
C GLU A 44 -22.46 17.04 -5.85
N GLU A 45 -23.25 15.97 -5.92
CA GLU A 45 -24.70 16.02 -5.69
C GLU A 45 -25.06 16.51 -4.28
N LEU A 46 -24.34 16.03 -3.26
CA LEU A 46 -24.52 16.46 -1.87
C LEU A 46 -24.24 17.95 -1.68
N LEU A 47 -23.16 18.45 -2.28
CA LEU A 47 -22.77 19.85 -2.22
C LEU A 47 -23.78 20.75 -2.95
N ARG A 48 -24.20 20.38 -4.16
CA ARG A 48 -25.25 21.12 -4.90
C ARG A 48 -26.59 21.15 -4.16
N SER A 49 -26.86 20.13 -3.36
CA SER A 49 -28.06 20.04 -2.51
C SER A 49 -27.89 20.68 -1.12
N SER A 50 -26.77 21.37 -0.87
CA SER A 50 -26.45 22.00 0.43
C SER A 50 -26.46 21.03 1.63
N LYS A 51 -26.21 19.74 1.41
CA LYS A 51 -26.16 18.70 2.46
C LYS A 51 -24.77 18.62 3.09
N ILE A 52 -24.32 19.72 3.70
CA ILE A 52 -22.93 19.91 4.13
C ILE A 52 -22.42 18.83 5.09
N HIS A 53 -23.22 18.44 6.09
CA HIS A 53 -22.79 17.38 7.02
C HIS A 53 -22.53 16.03 6.33
N GLN A 54 -23.36 15.67 5.35
CA GLN A 54 -23.16 14.44 4.57
C GLN A 54 -21.95 14.58 3.64
N ALA A 55 -21.76 15.77 3.06
CA ALA A 55 -20.62 16.09 2.23
C ALA A 55 -19.29 16.00 3.00
N ILE A 56 -19.23 16.43 4.26
CA ILE A 56 -18.04 16.31 5.13
C ILE A 56 -17.69 14.84 5.34
N VAL A 57 -18.67 14.00 5.72
CA VAL A 57 -18.45 12.57 5.92
C VAL A 57 -17.99 11.89 4.63
N LYS A 58 -18.63 12.22 3.50
CA LYS A 58 -18.25 11.69 2.19
C LYS A 58 -16.85 12.14 1.77
N SER A 59 -16.50 13.39 2.02
CA SER A 59 -15.16 13.95 1.74
C SER A 59 -14.07 13.22 2.52
N ARG A 60 -14.30 12.95 3.82
CA ARG A 60 -13.38 12.16 4.64
C ARG A 60 -13.16 10.77 4.04
N HIS A 61 -14.24 10.09 3.67
CA HIS A 61 -14.15 8.77 3.03
C HIS A 61 -13.37 8.80 1.71
N ILE A 62 -13.59 9.83 0.88
CA ILE A 62 -12.84 10.02 -0.37
C ILE A 62 -11.35 10.23 -0.09
N MET A 63 -11.00 11.08 0.87
CA MET A 63 -9.60 11.34 1.24
C MET A 63 -8.89 10.07 1.75
N ASP A 64 -9.59 9.24 2.53
CA ASP A 64 -9.07 7.95 2.99
C ASP A 64 -8.81 7.01 1.80
N LEU A 65 -9.76 6.91 0.86
CA LEU A 65 -9.62 6.10 -0.35
C LEU A 65 -8.50 6.61 -1.27
N GLU A 66 -8.34 7.93 -1.41
CA GLU A 66 -7.22 8.53 -2.16
C GLU A 66 -5.87 8.15 -1.53
N ASN A 67 -5.77 8.15 -0.20
CA ASN A 67 -4.56 7.71 0.49
C ASN A 67 -4.30 6.20 0.30
N GLU A 68 -5.35 5.38 0.33
CA GLU A 68 -5.25 3.94 0.10
C GLU A 68 -4.71 3.63 -1.31
N ILE A 69 -5.24 4.29 -2.33
CA ILE A 69 -4.76 4.19 -3.72
C ILE A 69 -3.28 4.58 -3.83
N LEU A 70 -2.87 5.66 -3.18
CA LEU A 70 -1.47 6.12 -3.18
C LEU A 70 -0.54 5.15 -2.43
N LEU A 71 -1.03 4.54 -1.35
CA LEU A 71 -0.30 3.49 -0.64
C LEU A 71 -0.10 2.26 -1.54
N ILE A 72 -1.15 1.83 -2.25
CA ILE A 72 -1.06 0.72 -3.21
C ILE A 72 -0.03 1.03 -4.30
N GLU A 73 0.00 2.26 -4.82
CA GLU A 73 1.01 2.69 -5.79
C GLU A 73 2.43 2.61 -5.23
N ALA A 74 2.66 3.07 -4.00
CA ALA A 74 3.95 2.96 -3.32
C ALA A 74 4.37 1.48 -3.15
N MET A 75 3.45 0.62 -2.72
CA MET A 75 3.68 -0.83 -2.57
C MET A 75 4.06 -1.49 -3.91
N LYS A 76 3.39 -1.14 -5.00
CA LYS A 76 3.76 -1.62 -6.35
C LYS A 76 5.18 -1.19 -6.74
N GLY A 77 5.59 0.02 -6.39
CA GLY A 77 6.95 0.51 -6.56
C GLY A 77 7.98 -0.34 -5.80
N LEU A 78 7.70 -0.64 -4.53
CA LEU A 78 8.54 -1.53 -3.71
C LEU A 78 8.66 -2.92 -4.32
N ILE A 79 7.53 -3.52 -4.72
CA ILE A 79 7.52 -4.84 -5.36
C ILE A 79 8.36 -4.83 -6.64
N LYS A 80 8.24 -3.80 -7.47
CA LYS A 80 9.04 -3.66 -8.69
C LYS A 80 10.54 -3.59 -8.37
N ASN A 81 10.94 -2.82 -7.37
CA ASN A 81 12.33 -2.73 -6.92
C ASN A 81 12.84 -4.07 -6.40
N LEU A 82 12.07 -4.76 -5.55
CA LEU A 82 12.41 -6.08 -5.03
C LEU A 82 12.58 -7.11 -6.15
N LEU A 83 11.66 -7.15 -7.11
CA LEU A 83 11.74 -8.04 -8.27
C LEU A 83 12.96 -7.75 -9.13
N TYR A 84 13.28 -6.47 -9.37
CA TYR A 84 14.49 -6.07 -10.08
C TYR A 84 15.74 -6.57 -9.36
N GLN A 85 15.81 -6.37 -8.05
CA GLN A 85 16.95 -6.81 -7.24
C GLN A 85 17.10 -8.34 -7.22
N ILE A 86 16.01 -9.09 -7.06
CA ILE A 86 15.99 -10.56 -7.13
C ILE A 86 16.51 -11.08 -8.47
N ASN A 87 16.13 -10.42 -9.58
CA ASN A 87 16.53 -10.84 -10.92
C ASN A 87 18.01 -10.53 -11.22
N ASN A 88 18.57 -9.46 -10.64
CA ASN A 88 19.93 -9.02 -10.91
C ASN A 88 20.97 -9.51 -9.89
N SER A 89 20.55 -9.96 -8.71
CA SER A 89 21.44 -10.55 -7.72
C SER A 89 20.76 -11.65 -6.92
N ASN A 90 21.32 -12.86 -7.01
CA ASN A 90 20.86 -14.03 -6.25
C ASN A 90 21.00 -13.84 -4.73
N GLU A 91 21.81 -12.87 -4.28
CA GLU A 91 22.03 -12.53 -2.87
C GLU A 91 21.35 -11.21 -2.44
N ALA A 92 20.57 -10.56 -3.31
CA ALA A 92 19.97 -9.25 -3.01
C ALA A 92 19.08 -9.28 -1.76
N LEU A 93 18.37 -10.39 -1.57
CA LEU A 93 17.50 -10.61 -0.41
C LEU A 93 18.29 -10.79 0.90
N SER A 94 19.58 -11.15 0.84
CA SER A 94 20.43 -11.42 2.02
C SER A 94 21.45 -10.32 2.32
N THR A 95 21.71 -9.40 1.38
CA THR A 95 22.80 -8.41 1.47
C THR A 95 22.39 -7.04 2.01
N GLY A 96 21.17 -6.90 2.53
CA GLY A 96 20.68 -5.65 3.13
C GLY A 96 20.19 -4.60 2.12
N ILE A 97 20.57 -4.71 0.84
CA ILE A 97 20.16 -3.77 -0.23
C ILE A 97 18.63 -3.75 -0.43
N SER A 98 17.98 -4.90 -0.26
CA SER A 98 16.52 -5.04 -0.34
C SER A 98 15.80 -4.87 1.00
N ARG A 99 16.53 -4.67 2.10
CA ARG A 99 15.99 -4.77 3.45
C ARG A 99 14.93 -3.70 3.72
N GLU A 100 15.19 -2.47 3.32
CA GLU A 100 14.26 -1.35 3.46
C GLU A 100 12.95 -1.63 2.70
N ASP A 101 13.05 -2.05 1.44
CA ASP A 101 11.88 -2.37 0.62
C ASP A 101 11.07 -3.54 1.17
N LEU A 102 11.74 -4.59 1.68
CA LEU A 102 11.09 -5.72 2.34
C LEU A 102 10.34 -5.29 3.61
N ILE A 103 11.01 -4.53 4.48
CA ILE A 103 10.41 -4.02 5.72
C ILE A 103 9.22 -3.14 5.40
N SER A 104 9.36 -2.25 4.42
CA SER A 104 8.31 -1.32 4.00
C SER A 104 7.10 -2.02 3.41
N LEU A 105 7.32 -3.08 2.63
CA LEU A 105 6.23 -3.87 2.06
C LEU A 105 5.49 -4.68 3.14
N ILE A 106 6.24 -5.28 4.08
CA ILE A 106 5.64 -5.98 5.23
C ILE A 106 4.80 -5.00 6.06
N PHE A 107 5.36 -3.84 6.39
CA PHE A 107 4.66 -2.80 7.13
C PHE A 107 3.37 -2.34 6.42
N ALA A 108 3.46 -2.05 5.12
CA ALA A 108 2.30 -1.63 4.33
C ALA A 108 1.20 -2.70 4.23
N SER A 109 1.56 -3.99 4.29
CA SER A 109 0.60 -5.10 4.23
C SER A 109 -0.34 -5.19 5.45
N GLU A 110 -0.02 -4.48 6.54
CA GLU A 110 -0.92 -4.35 7.69
C GLU A 110 -2.06 -3.36 7.45
N LYS A 111 -1.96 -2.54 6.39
CA LYS A 111 -3.01 -1.60 5.98
C LYS A 111 -3.74 -2.10 4.72
N ILE A 112 -3.03 -2.71 3.78
CA ILE A 112 -3.61 -3.32 2.58
C ILE A 112 -3.54 -4.85 2.68
N HIS A 113 -4.66 -5.46 3.05
CA HIS A 113 -4.76 -6.90 3.24
C HIS A 113 -5.08 -7.63 1.94
N ILE A 114 -4.08 -8.33 1.39
CA ILE A 114 -4.28 -9.31 0.32
C ILE A 114 -3.62 -10.63 0.69
N GLU A 115 -4.25 -11.74 0.30
CA GLU A 115 -3.83 -13.10 0.67
C GLU A 115 -2.37 -13.39 0.25
N GLU A 116 -1.96 -12.84 -0.90
CA GLU A 116 -0.63 -13.04 -1.45
C GLU A 116 0.47 -12.35 -0.63
N LEU A 117 0.17 -11.22 0.02
CA LEU A 117 1.11 -10.57 0.93
C LEU A 117 1.26 -11.32 2.25
N GLU A 118 0.20 -11.98 2.73
CA GLU A 118 0.29 -12.88 3.89
C GLU A 118 1.23 -14.07 3.61
N LYS A 119 1.10 -14.66 2.41
CA LYS A 119 2.00 -15.73 1.96
C LYS A 119 3.44 -15.23 1.81
N PHE A 120 3.63 -14.03 1.28
CA PHE A 120 4.94 -13.37 1.23
C PHE A 120 5.55 -13.13 2.62
N LYS A 121 4.77 -12.64 3.59
CA LYS A 121 5.21 -12.47 4.99
C LYS A 121 5.65 -13.79 5.61
N LYS A 122 4.91 -14.87 5.36
CA LYS A 122 5.27 -16.21 5.82
C LYS A 122 6.62 -16.67 5.26
N GLU A 123 6.82 -16.54 3.94
CA GLU A 123 8.11 -16.89 3.32
C GLU A 123 9.26 -16.01 3.83
N CYS A 124 9.01 -14.73 4.13
CA CYS A 124 9.98 -13.85 4.78
C CYS A 124 10.34 -14.33 6.19
N SER A 125 9.36 -14.78 6.97
CA SER A 125 9.59 -15.37 8.30
C SER A 125 10.45 -16.63 8.23
N GLU A 126 10.18 -17.51 7.25
CA GLU A 126 10.97 -18.73 7.02
C GLU A 126 12.41 -18.42 6.58
N LYS A 127 12.61 -17.36 5.80
CA LYS A 127 13.93 -16.99 5.26
C LYS A 127 14.78 -16.15 6.21
N PHE A 128 14.18 -15.21 6.93
CA PHE A 128 14.89 -14.20 7.72
C PHE A 128 14.69 -14.32 9.23
N ASN A 129 13.87 -15.26 9.68
CA ASN A 129 13.32 -15.44 11.03
C ASN A 129 12.03 -14.64 11.32
N SER A 130 11.25 -15.12 12.29
CA SER A 130 9.98 -14.51 12.69
C SER A 130 10.14 -13.12 13.30
N SER A 131 11.22 -12.89 14.04
CA SER A 131 11.50 -11.57 14.64
C SER A 131 11.71 -10.49 13.59
N PHE A 132 12.21 -10.83 12.40
CA PHE A 132 12.34 -9.88 11.30
C PHE A 132 10.97 -9.33 10.87
N VAL A 133 9.99 -10.21 10.69
CA VAL A 133 8.63 -9.83 10.27
C VAL A 133 7.95 -9.02 11.36
N VAL A 134 8.05 -9.43 12.63
CA VAL A 134 7.49 -8.69 13.77
C VAL A 134 8.09 -7.28 13.87
N ASN A 135 9.42 -7.16 13.81
CA ASN A 135 10.08 -5.85 13.84
C ASN A 135 9.71 -4.98 12.63
N ALA A 136 9.44 -5.58 11.48
CA ALA A 136 9.00 -4.86 10.29
C ALA A 136 7.57 -4.33 10.45
N ILE A 137 6.65 -5.16 10.97
CA ILE A 137 5.26 -4.78 11.29
C ILE A 137 5.22 -3.64 12.29
N GLU A 138 6.02 -3.72 13.34
CA GLU A 138 6.09 -2.70 14.39
C GLU A 138 6.91 -1.47 13.97
N ASN A 139 7.62 -1.54 12.84
CA ASN A 139 8.63 -0.57 12.42
C ASN A 139 9.61 -0.20 13.56
N SER A 140 10.02 -1.18 14.38
CA SER A 140 10.75 -0.94 15.64
C SER A 140 12.12 -0.29 15.41
N LYS A 141 12.69 -0.44 14.22
CA LYS A 141 13.98 0.15 13.81
C LYS A 141 13.85 1.43 12.99
N LYS A 142 12.63 1.92 12.71
CA LYS A 142 12.36 3.09 11.85
C LYS A 142 13.01 2.97 10.46
N GLU A 143 12.98 1.75 9.91
CA GLU A 143 13.55 1.40 8.60
C GLU A 143 12.49 1.42 7.48
N VAL A 144 11.23 1.79 7.75
CA VAL A 144 10.18 1.89 6.72
C VAL A 144 10.40 3.13 5.85
N ASN A 145 10.32 2.94 4.54
CA ASN A 145 10.46 3.98 3.53
C ASN A 145 9.45 5.10 3.72
N SER A 146 9.90 6.35 3.57
CA SER A 146 9.06 7.54 3.76
C SER A 146 7.85 7.59 2.83
N SER A 147 7.95 7.01 1.62
CA SER A 147 6.83 6.95 0.67
C SER A 147 5.67 6.09 1.18
N VAL A 148 5.95 5.06 1.99
CA VAL A 148 4.93 4.25 2.66
C VAL A 148 4.43 4.94 3.93
N LEU A 149 5.34 5.47 4.75
CA LEU A 149 4.97 6.12 6.02
C LEU A 149 3.98 7.26 5.81
N LYS A 150 4.15 8.05 4.74
CA LYS A 150 3.26 9.18 4.42
C LYS A 150 1.78 8.79 4.33
N PHE A 151 1.48 7.55 3.90
CA PHE A 151 0.11 7.09 3.64
C PHE A 151 -0.40 6.07 4.68
N THR A 152 0.45 5.62 5.60
CA THR A 152 0.13 4.61 6.62
C THR A 152 0.03 5.19 8.04
N VAL A 153 0.57 6.39 8.27
CA VAL A 153 0.33 7.12 9.53
C VAL A 153 -1.16 7.40 9.62
N ASP A 154 -1.79 6.91 10.69
CA ASP A 154 -3.17 7.21 11.03
C ASP A 154 -3.29 8.72 11.23
N ARG A 155 -3.57 9.43 10.14
CA ARG A 155 -3.97 10.82 10.19
C ARG A 155 -5.39 10.76 10.71
N ASN A 156 -5.57 11.14 11.97
CA ASN A 156 -6.86 11.71 12.37
C ASN A 156 -7.08 12.89 11.43
N VAL A 157 -7.78 12.66 10.30
CA VAL A 157 -8.07 13.72 9.34
C VAL A 157 -8.86 14.75 10.14
N ILE A 158 -8.25 15.88 10.42
CA ILE A 158 -8.87 16.92 11.25
C ILE A 158 -9.96 17.55 10.38
N ASP A 159 -11.08 17.96 10.98
CA ASP A 159 -12.19 18.54 10.21
C ASP A 159 -11.73 19.73 9.35
N ASP A 160 -10.71 20.48 9.78
CA ASP A 160 -10.09 21.55 9.00
C ASP A 160 -9.47 21.04 7.67
N ASP A 161 -8.78 19.90 7.68
CA ASP A 161 -8.22 19.31 6.45
C ASP A 161 -9.33 18.86 5.51
N VAL A 162 -10.41 18.29 6.06
CA VAL A 162 -11.60 17.89 5.27
C VAL A 162 -12.25 19.11 4.66
N ASN A 163 -12.44 20.19 5.42
CA ASN A 163 -13.06 21.42 4.95
C ASN A 163 -12.23 22.08 3.85
N VAL A 164 -10.90 22.15 4.01
CA VAL A 164 -9.99 22.68 2.98
C VAL A 164 -10.03 21.84 1.71
N TRP A 165 -10.02 20.51 1.83
CA TRP A 165 -10.10 19.61 0.69
C TRP A 165 -11.47 19.72 -0.01
N MET A 166 -12.56 19.73 0.75
CA MET A 166 -13.94 19.84 0.24
C MET A 166 -14.16 21.17 -0.47
N LYS A 167 -13.63 22.27 0.07
CA LYS A 167 -13.67 23.58 -0.58
C LYS A 167 -12.95 23.57 -1.93
N LYS A 168 -11.73 23.03 -1.99
CA LYS A 168 -10.99 22.87 -3.25
C LYS A 168 -11.76 22.01 -4.26
N PHE A 169 -12.42 20.94 -3.80
CA PHE A 169 -13.26 20.11 -4.64
C PHE A 169 -14.45 20.90 -5.20
N ALA A 170 -15.18 21.63 -4.35
CA ALA A 170 -16.31 22.46 -4.77
C ALA A 170 -15.90 23.55 -5.77
N ASP A 171 -14.79 24.25 -5.51
CA ASP A 171 -14.21 25.24 -6.42
C ASP A 171 -13.94 24.62 -7.80
N SER A 172 -13.37 23.39 -7.83
CA SER A 172 -13.09 22.67 -9.09
C SER A 172 -14.36 22.26 -9.86
N LYS A 173 -15.52 22.21 -9.18
CA LYS A 173 -16.84 21.89 -9.74
C LYS A 173 -17.72 23.11 -9.97
N GLY A 174 -17.21 24.32 -9.68
CA GLY A 174 -17.97 25.56 -9.77
C GLY A 174 -19.14 25.62 -8.78
N ILE A 175 -18.99 25.04 -7.59
CA ILE A 175 -19.98 25.07 -6.51
C ILE A 175 -19.52 26.11 -5.48
N ASP A 176 -20.41 27.04 -5.14
CA ASP A 176 -20.18 28.02 -4.07
C ASP A 176 -20.51 27.39 -2.71
N LEU A 177 -19.55 27.45 -1.78
CA LEU A 177 -19.55 26.75 -0.48
C LEU A 177 -19.44 27.73 0.69
#